data_AF-D7E8V0-F1
#
_entry.id   AF-D7E8V0-F1
#
_cell.length_a   1.000
_cell.length_b   1.000
_cell.length_c   1.000
_cell.angle_alpha   90.00
_cell.angle_beta   90.00
_cell.angle_gamma   90.00
#
_symmetry.space_group_name_H-M   'P 1'
#
loop_
_entity.id
_entity.type
_entity.pdbx_description
1 polymer ?
#
loop_
_entity_poly.entity_id
_entity_poly.type
_entity_poly.pdbx_seq_one_letter_code
_entity_poly.pdbx_strand_id
1 'polypeptide(L)'
;MSEDIESNPFVDVSVFLFFEDIADKQGVEGFTNYMVSQAESLAMSVPEEEYDTWEDFANAVVAGESVFSSFENIKQISKYGFVTEECPFSKAISEYIKRLGIMNSVHDEAKDHYNHTIQPSAAHSGCMMHQTYRQEVAKRIKIGGKPLNYAQIASKAYAGNVVTPPESWKKVLLEKAGISETQGFMEMRENACLFALYIDE
;
A
#
# COMPACT_ATOMS: atom_id res chain seq x y z
N MET A 1 -20.38 14.13 2.47
CA MET A 1 -20.74 12.78 2.92
C MET A 1 -21.00 11.95 1.67
N SER A 2 -19.95 11.35 1.11
CA SER A 2 -20.14 10.24 0.18
C SER A 2 -20.84 9.13 0.96
N GLU A 3 -21.92 8.58 0.43
CA GLU A 3 -22.46 7.32 0.93
C GLU A 3 -21.31 6.31 0.91
N ASP A 4 -21.06 5.66 2.05
CA ASP A 4 -20.15 4.52 2.11
C ASP A 4 -20.67 3.51 1.08
N ILE A 5 -19.98 3.37 -0.05
CA ILE A 5 -20.29 2.33 -1.02
C ILE A 5 -19.94 1.03 -0.32
N GLU A 6 -20.94 0.41 0.29
CA GLU A 6 -20.85 -0.94 0.78
C GLU A 6 -20.39 -1.81 -0.39
N SER A 7 -19.15 -2.32 -0.31
CA SER A 7 -18.49 -3.09 -1.37
C SER A 7 -19.45 -4.01 -2.11
N ASN A 8 -19.47 -3.92 -3.43
CA ASN A 8 -20.30 -4.76 -4.27
C ASN A 8 -19.52 -6.04 -4.60
N PRO A 9 -19.91 -7.22 -4.06
CA PRO A 9 -19.16 -8.46 -4.28
C PRO A 9 -19.02 -8.84 -5.75
N PHE A 10 -19.95 -8.43 -6.60
CA PHE A 10 -19.86 -8.69 -8.03
C PHE A 10 -18.73 -7.88 -8.68
N VAL A 11 -18.59 -6.60 -8.30
CA VAL A 11 -17.49 -5.74 -8.75
C VAL A 11 -16.17 -6.26 -8.21
N ASP A 12 -16.11 -6.56 -6.92
CA ASP A 12 -14.93 -7.09 -6.23
C ASP A 12 -14.37 -8.35 -6.89
N VAL A 13 -15.24 -9.32 -7.14
CA VAL A 13 -14.88 -10.59 -7.80
C VAL A 13 -14.49 -10.35 -9.25
N SER A 14 -15.18 -9.45 -9.97
CA SER A 14 -14.87 -9.15 -11.37
C SER A 14 -13.50 -8.51 -11.54
N VAL A 15 -13.08 -7.64 -10.61
CA VAL A 15 -11.73 -7.05 -10.63
C VAL A 15 -10.66 -8.13 -10.49
N PHE A 16 -10.83 -9.06 -9.55
CA PHE A 16 -9.86 -10.15 -9.39
C PHE A 16 -9.91 -11.17 -10.53
N LEU A 17 -11.07 -11.46 -11.11
CA LEU A 17 -11.16 -12.25 -12.35
C LEU A 17 -10.41 -11.59 -13.51
N PHE A 18 -10.47 -10.26 -13.59
CA PHE A 18 -9.70 -9.52 -14.59
C PHE A 18 -8.19 -9.64 -14.32
N PHE A 19 -7.75 -9.54 -13.07
CA PHE A 19 -6.35 -9.79 -12.71
C PHE A 19 -5.90 -11.22 -13.02
N GLU A 20 -6.75 -12.21 -12.76
CA GLU A 20 -6.50 -13.62 -13.11
C GLU A 20 -6.31 -13.82 -14.62
N ASP A 21 -7.13 -13.17 -15.45
CA ASP A 21 -7.01 -13.23 -16.91
C ASP A 21 -5.68 -12.63 -17.40
N ILE A 22 -5.25 -11.51 -16.81
CA ILE A 22 -3.94 -10.93 -17.11
C ILE A 22 -2.81 -11.84 -16.63
N ALA A 23 -2.91 -12.38 -15.41
CA ALA A 23 -1.93 -13.28 -14.83
C ALA A 23 -1.73 -14.54 -15.69
N ASP A 24 -2.82 -15.17 -16.12
CA ASP A 24 -2.80 -16.36 -16.98
C ASP A 24 -2.18 -16.08 -18.36
N LYS A 25 -2.51 -14.94 -18.97
CA LYS A 25 -2.08 -14.61 -20.34
C LYS A 25 -0.67 -14.00 -20.43
N GLN A 26 -0.28 -13.22 -19.43
CA GLN A 26 0.96 -12.42 -19.46
C GLN A 26 2.07 -13.00 -18.57
N GLY A 27 1.72 -13.97 -17.71
CA GLY A 27 2.66 -14.56 -16.76
C GLY A 27 3.16 -13.56 -15.72
N VAL A 28 4.20 -13.96 -14.99
CA VAL A 28 4.74 -13.26 -13.81
C VAL A 28 5.15 -11.82 -14.13
N GLU A 29 6.10 -11.62 -15.04
CA GLU A 29 6.64 -10.29 -15.35
C GLU A 29 5.59 -9.36 -15.96
N GLY A 30 4.76 -9.88 -16.87
CA GLY A 30 3.72 -9.10 -17.52
C GLY A 30 2.62 -8.66 -16.54
N PHE A 31 2.21 -9.54 -15.62
CA PHE A 31 1.28 -9.18 -14.55
C PHE A 31 1.89 -8.18 -13.55
N THR A 32 3.16 -8.34 -13.17
CA THR A 32 3.86 -7.37 -12.33
C THR A 32 3.89 -5.98 -12.97
N ASN A 33 4.31 -5.90 -14.23
CA ASN A 33 4.36 -4.63 -14.96
C ASN A 33 2.97 -4.01 -15.10
N TYR A 34 1.94 -4.81 -15.37
CA TYR A 34 0.57 -4.33 -15.44
C TYR A 34 0.13 -3.65 -14.13
N MET A 35 0.30 -4.32 -12.99
CA MET A 35 -0.12 -3.81 -11.68
C MET A 35 0.62 -2.51 -11.32
N VAL A 36 1.92 -2.45 -11.60
CA VAL A 36 2.77 -1.27 -11.39
C VAL A 36 2.28 -0.10 -12.26
N SER A 37 2.15 -0.31 -13.56
CA SER A 37 1.74 0.74 -14.49
C SER A 37 0.32 1.27 -14.23
N GLN A 38 -0.61 0.41 -13.76
CA GLN A 38 -1.93 0.88 -13.34
C GLN A 38 -1.84 1.78 -12.10
N ALA A 39 -1.01 1.43 -11.12
CA ALA A 39 -0.81 2.24 -9.92
C ALA A 39 -0.15 3.59 -10.24
N GLU A 40 0.88 3.60 -11.11
CA GLU A 40 1.52 4.82 -11.60
C GLU A 40 0.53 5.71 -12.33
N SER A 41 -0.28 5.13 -13.23
CA SER A 41 -1.30 5.87 -13.97
C SER A 41 -2.36 6.48 -13.05
N LEU A 42 -2.78 5.72 -12.02
CA LEU A 42 -3.72 6.22 -11.02
C LEU A 42 -3.12 7.39 -10.23
N ALA A 43 -1.87 7.26 -9.77
CA ALA A 43 -1.17 8.32 -9.05
C ALA A 43 -1.00 9.59 -9.91
N MET A 44 -0.77 9.46 -11.22
CA MET A 44 -0.68 10.62 -12.11
C MET A 44 -2.03 11.32 -12.34
N SER A 45 -3.15 10.67 -12.02
CA SER A 45 -4.49 11.26 -12.19
C SER A 45 -4.97 12.07 -10.99
N VAL A 46 -4.30 11.95 -9.83
CA VAL A 46 -4.61 12.77 -8.63
C VAL A 46 -3.86 14.12 -8.68
N PRO A 47 -4.40 15.19 -8.07
CA PRO A 47 -3.74 16.50 -8.06
C PRO A 47 -2.39 16.49 -7.31
N GLU A 48 -1.56 17.49 -7.58
CA GLU A 48 -0.39 17.79 -6.74
C GLU A 48 -0.86 18.55 -5.49
N GLU A 49 -0.18 18.32 -4.37
CA GLU A 49 -0.46 19.00 -3.10
C GLU A 49 0.78 19.68 -2.55
N GLU A 50 0.58 20.83 -1.92
CA GLU A 50 1.63 21.55 -1.20
C GLU A 50 1.10 21.97 0.17
N TYR A 51 1.88 21.68 1.21
CA TYR A 51 1.59 22.00 2.59
C TYR A 51 2.67 22.92 3.16
N ASP A 52 2.29 23.85 4.04
CA ASP A 52 3.24 24.77 4.67
C ASP A 52 4.14 24.05 5.69
N THR A 53 3.56 23.17 6.51
CA THR A 53 4.25 22.45 7.58
C THR A 53 4.00 20.95 7.55
N TRP A 54 4.87 20.19 8.25
CA TRP A 54 4.71 18.74 8.40
C TRP A 54 3.40 18.39 9.12
N GLU A 55 3.06 19.17 10.15
CA GLU A 55 1.86 19.00 10.94
C GLU A 55 0.59 19.17 10.09
N ASP A 56 0.57 20.16 9.18
CA ASP A 56 -0.57 20.36 8.26
C ASP A 56 -0.77 19.14 7.35
N PHE A 57 0.32 18.64 6.78
CA PHE A 57 0.29 17.43 5.95
C PHE A 57 -0.19 16.20 6.75
N ALA A 58 0.42 15.93 7.90
CA ALA A 58 0.10 14.75 8.70
C ALA A 58 -1.36 14.76 9.16
N ASN A 59 -1.88 15.92 9.55
CA ASN A 59 -3.29 16.09 9.90
C ASN A 59 -4.20 15.83 8.70
N ALA A 60 -3.87 16.35 7.51
CA ALA A 60 -4.66 16.14 6.29
C ALA A 60 -4.69 14.65 5.88
N VAL A 61 -3.57 13.93 6.02
CA VAL A 61 -3.51 12.48 5.77
C VAL A 61 -4.46 11.73 6.70
N VAL A 62 -4.35 11.97 8.02
CA VAL A 62 -5.17 11.28 9.03
C VAL A 62 -6.65 11.66 8.93
N ALA A 63 -6.96 12.89 8.50
CA ALA A 63 -8.33 13.35 8.29
C ALA A 63 -8.96 12.82 6.98
N GLY A 64 -8.19 12.15 6.12
CA GLY A 64 -8.68 11.69 4.81
C GLY A 64 -8.78 12.80 3.76
N GLU A 65 -8.12 13.94 3.98
CA GLU A 65 -8.21 15.14 3.14
C GLU A 65 -7.06 15.25 2.12
N SER A 66 -5.98 14.48 2.30
CA SER A 66 -4.87 14.39 1.34
C SER A 66 -5.13 13.33 0.27
N VAL A 67 -4.63 13.55 -0.94
CA VAL A 67 -4.61 12.52 -2.00
C VAL A 67 -3.92 11.22 -1.57
N PHE A 68 -3.03 11.30 -0.57
CA PHE A 68 -2.35 10.13 -0.03
C PHE A 68 -3.31 9.15 0.67
N SER A 69 -4.38 9.65 1.30
CA SER A 69 -5.40 8.87 2.00
C SER A 69 -6.67 8.62 1.18
N SER A 70 -6.67 8.93 -0.13
CA SER A 70 -7.86 8.81 -1.00
C SER A 70 -8.51 7.41 -1.05
N PHE A 71 -7.74 6.35 -0.80
CA PHE A 71 -8.21 4.97 -0.90
C PHE A 71 -8.08 4.18 0.41
N GLU A 72 -7.58 4.82 1.48
CA GLU A 72 -7.13 4.11 2.66
C GLU A 72 -7.34 4.95 3.92
N ASN A 73 -7.85 4.32 4.99
CA ASN A 73 -7.88 4.95 6.29
C ASN A 73 -6.50 4.86 6.94
N ILE A 74 -5.84 6.02 7.10
CA ILE A 74 -4.46 6.11 7.56
C ILE A 74 -4.40 6.72 8.96
N LYS A 75 -3.62 6.11 9.84
CA LYS A 75 -3.32 6.64 11.17
C LYS A 75 -1.84 6.93 11.31
N GLN A 76 -1.53 8.00 12.03
CA GLN A 76 -0.16 8.33 12.43
C GLN A 76 0.15 7.71 13.81
N ILE A 77 1.26 6.99 13.92
CA ILE A 77 1.67 6.28 15.15
C ILE A 77 2.94 6.88 15.79
N SER A 78 3.62 7.76 15.06
CA SER A 78 4.83 8.49 15.47
C SER A 78 5.05 9.66 14.49
N LYS A 79 6.15 10.43 14.62
CA LYS A 79 6.41 11.58 13.73
C LYS A 79 6.34 11.21 12.24
N TYR A 80 6.97 10.10 11.86
CA TYR A 80 7.08 9.66 10.47
C TYR A 80 6.47 8.28 10.21
N GLY A 81 5.97 7.59 11.23
CA GLY A 81 5.36 6.27 11.11
C GLY A 81 3.85 6.35 10.92
N PHE A 82 3.35 5.63 9.92
CA PHE A 82 1.95 5.58 9.55
C PHE A 82 1.50 4.14 9.34
N VAL A 83 0.22 3.90 9.62
CA VAL A 83 -0.42 2.59 9.42
C VAL A 83 -1.69 2.74 8.61
N THR A 84 -2.01 1.70 7.85
CA THR A 84 -3.33 1.52 7.26
C THR A 84 -4.04 0.43 8.04
N GLU A 85 -5.22 0.73 8.59
CA GLU A 85 -5.95 -0.22 9.44
C GLU A 85 -6.39 -1.44 8.63
N GLU A 86 -7.11 -1.20 7.54
CA GLU A 86 -7.66 -2.25 6.67
C GLU A 86 -7.05 -2.15 5.27
N CYS A 87 -6.61 -3.28 4.72
CA CYS A 87 -6.12 -3.30 3.35
C CYS A 87 -7.27 -3.03 2.38
N PRO A 88 -7.12 -2.08 1.42
CA PRO A 88 -8.19 -1.74 0.47
C PRO A 88 -8.62 -2.91 -0.41
N PHE A 89 -7.76 -3.92 -0.58
CA PHE A 89 -8.05 -5.13 -1.34
C PHE A 89 -8.61 -6.28 -0.50
N SER A 90 -8.59 -6.18 0.83
CA SER A 90 -8.91 -7.31 1.73
C SER A 90 -10.31 -7.88 1.50
N LYS A 91 -11.29 -7.00 1.34
CA LYS A 91 -12.69 -7.39 1.08
C LYS A 91 -12.82 -8.08 -0.27
N ALA A 92 -12.22 -7.52 -1.32
CA ALA A 92 -12.30 -8.09 -2.65
C ALA A 92 -11.57 -9.44 -2.77
N ILE A 93 -10.40 -9.58 -2.14
CA ILE A 93 -9.69 -10.87 -2.00
C ILE A 93 -10.59 -11.89 -1.28
N SER A 94 -11.22 -11.50 -0.18
CA SER A 94 -12.09 -12.37 0.60
C SER A 94 -13.31 -12.83 -0.19
N GLU A 95 -13.96 -11.92 -0.93
CA GLU A 95 -15.14 -12.25 -1.74
C GLU A 95 -14.78 -13.13 -2.94
N TYR A 96 -13.61 -12.93 -3.56
CA TYR A 96 -13.05 -13.82 -4.58
C TYR A 96 -12.83 -15.22 -4.02
N ILE A 97 -12.05 -15.36 -2.94
CA ILE A 97 -11.70 -16.66 -2.35
C ILE A 97 -12.95 -17.43 -1.94
N LYS A 98 -13.92 -16.74 -1.32
CA LYS A 98 -15.19 -17.32 -0.88
C LYS A 98 -16.00 -17.94 -2.02
N ARG A 99 -15.89 -17.43 -3.26
CA ARG A 99 -16.74 -17.85 -4.40
C ARG A 99 -16.01 -18.72 -5.41
N LEU A 100 -14.75 -18.42 -5.66
CA LEU A 100 -13.97 -18.99 -6.77
C LEU A 100 -12.78 -19.82 -6.29
N GLY A 101 -12.40 -19.70 -5.01
CA GLY A 101 -11.28 -20.45 -4.43
C GLY A 101 -9.95 -19.72 -4.53
N ILE A 102 -8.86 -20.47 -4.63
CA ILE A 102 -7.50 -19.93 -4.57
C ILE A 102 -7.14 -19.29 -5.91
N MET A 103 -6.45 -18.14 -5.85
CA MET A 103 -5.93 -17.44 -7.03
C MET A 103 -4.85 -18.25 -7.75
N ASN A 104 -4.61 -17.93 -9.02
CA ASN A 104 -3.52 -18.52 -9.79
C ASN A 104 -2.15 -18.29 -9.11
N SER A 105 -1.24 -19.27 -9.15
CA SER A 105 0.09 -19.17 -8.53
C SER A 105 0.93 -18.01 -9.06
N VAL A 106 0.63 -17.53 -10.27
CA VAL A 106 1.24 -16.32 -10.85
C VAL A 106 1.08 -15.11 -9.93
N HIS A 107 0.00 -14.99 -9.15
CA HIS A 107 -0.14 -13.89 -8.19
C HIS A 107 0.94 -13.92 -7.10
N ASP A 108 1.29 -15.10 -6.60
CA ASP A 108 2.35 -15.27 -5.61
C ASP A 108 3.73 -15.08 -6.21
N GLU A 109 3.96 -15.65 -7.38
CA GLU A 109 5.22 -15.52 -8.12
C GLU A 109 5.48 -14.06 -8.54
N ALA A 110 4.44 -13.32 -8.97
CA ALA A 110 4.53 -11.90 -9.32
C ALA A 110 4.78 -11.01 -8.10
N LYS A 111 4.16 -11.31 -6.96
CA LYS A 111 4.45 -10.66 -5.67
C LYS A 111 5.91 -10.89 -5.28
N ASP A 112 6.42 -12.12 -5.42
CA ASP A 112 7.83 -12.41 -5.13
C ASP A 112 8.77 -11.71 -6.11
N HIS A 113 8.43 -11.67 -7.40
CA HIS A 113 9.20 -10.92 -8.40
C HIS A 113 9.24 -9.43 -8.07
N TYR A 114 8.11 -8.82 -7.74
CA TYR A 114 8.01 -7.43 -7.31
C TYR A 114 8.87 -7.14 -6.07
N ASN A 115 8.81 -8.02 -5.06
CA ASN A 115 9.59 -7.90 -3.83
C ASN A 115 11.11 -7.88 -4.08
N HIS A 116 11.57 -8.59 -5.11
CA HIS A 116 12.99 -8.69 -5.45
C HIS A 116 13.46 -7.58 -6.40
N THR A 117 12.58 -7.00 -7.21
CA THR A 117 12.96 -6.11 -8.32
C THR A 117 12.55 -4.66 -8.15
N ILE A 118 11.48 -4.39 -7.40
CA ILE A 118 10.89 -3.05 -7.27
C ILE A 118 11.03 -2.56 -5.83
N GLN A 119 10.30 -3.17 -4.90
CA GLN A 119 10.45 -2.90 -3.47
C GLN A 119 9.94 -4.07 -2.65
N PRO A 120 10.54 -4.33 -1.47
CA PRO A 120 10.14 -5.44 -0.62
C PRO A 120 8.84 -5.16 0.14
N SER A 121 8.32 -6.20 0.78
CA SER A 121 7.20 -6.19 1.75
C SER A 121 5.80 -6.30 1.16
N ALA A 122 5.64 -6.59 -0.13
CA ALA A 122 4.36 -7.01 -0.68
C ALA A 122 3.97 -8.39 -0.12
N ALA A 123 2.80 -8.45 0.53
CA ALA A 123 2.27 -9.69 1.11
C ALA A 123 1.27 -10.42 0.20
N HIS A 124 0.76 -9.71 -0.81
CA HIS A 124 -0.18 -10.21 -1.82
C HIS A 124 0.01 -9.42 -3.13
N SER A 125 -0.48 -9.92 -4.25
CA SER A 125 -0.43 -9.21 -5.55
C SER A 125 -1.08 -7.81 -5.50
N GLY A 126 -2.17 -7.64 -4.74
CA GLY A 126 -2.77 -6.32 -4.47
C GLY A 126 -1.82 -5.34 -3.76
N CYS A 127 -0.82 -5.85 -3.01
CA CYS A 127 0.19 -5.00 -2.38
C CYS A 127 1.07 -4.27 -3.39
N MET A 128 1.27 -4.85 -4.57
CA MET A 128 2.06 -4.24 -5.63
C MET A 128 1.41 -2.93 -6.09
N MET A 129 0.08 -2.88 -6.11
CA MET A 129 -0.67 -1.71 -6.56
C MET A 129 -0.64 -0.58 -5.54
N HIS A 130 -1.08 -0.79 -4.29
CA HIS A 130 -1.14 0.30 -3.32
C HIS A 130 0.23 0.77 -2.82
N GLN A 131 1.27 -0.09 -2.79
CA GLN A 131 2.63 0.34 -2.44
C GLN A 131 3.25 1.19 -3.56
N THR A 132 3.05 0.81 -4.83
CA THR A 132 3.46 1.64 -5.98
C THR A 132 2.69 2.95 -6.00
N TYR A 133 1.37 2.92 -5.80
CA TYR A 133 0.54 4.13 -5.75
C TYR A 133 1.04 5.11 -4.67
N ARG A 134 1.28 4.63 -3.43
CA ARG A 134 1.83 5.45 -2.34
C ARG A 134 3.18 6.06 -2.71
N GLN A 135 4.06 5.26 -3.32
CA GLN A 135 5.37 5.74 -3.76
C GLN A 135 5.26 6.86 -4.81
N GLU A 136 4.37 6.72 -5.78
CA GLU A 136 4.19 7.71 -6.83
C GLU A 136 3.43 8.96 -6.36
N VAL A 137 2.40 8.80 -5.51
CA VAL A 137 1.68 9.92 -4.93
C VAL A 137 2.56 10.74 -3.99
N ALA A 138 3.46 10.11 -3.24
CA ALA A 138 4.42 10.86 -2.41
C ALA A 138 5.22 11.87 -3.24
N LYS A 139 5.62 11.53 -4.47
CA LYS A 139 6.36 12.43 -5.37
C LYS A 139 5.55 13.67 -5.80
N ARG A 140 4.22 13.61 -5.68
CA ARG A 140 3.28 14.69 -6.03
C ARG A 140 2.96 15.61 -4.85
N ILE A 141 3.53 15.33 -3.68
CA ILE A 141 3.28 16.07 -2.44
C ILE A 141 4.56 16.79 -2.02
N LYS A 142 4.43 18.07 -1.66
CA LYS A 142 5.50 18.88 -1.09
C LYS A 142 5.11 19.44 0.27
N ILE A 143 6.10 19.61 1.14
CA ILE A 143 5.94 20.18 2.47
C ILE A 143 7.03 21.23 2.66
N GLY A 144 6.65 22.50 2.79
CA GLY A 144 7.61 23.62 2.84
C GLY A 144 8.55 23.64 1.64
N GLY A 145 8.03 23.30 0.44
CA GLY A 145 8.80 23.17 -0.80
C GLY A 145 9.68 21.91 -0.92
N LYS A 146 9.77 21.05 0.10
CA LYS A 146 10.53 19.80 0.06
C LYS A 146 9.65 18.63 -0.41
N PRO A 147 10.17 17.70 -1.23
CA PRO A 147 9.40 16.53 -1.68
C PRO A 147 9.15 15.57 -0.51
N LEU A 148 7.96 14.97 -0.49
CA LEU A 148 7.64 13.89 0.41
C LEU A 148 8.28 12.58 -0.06
N ASN A 149 8.85 11.84 0.88
CA ASN A 149 9.36 10.49 0.66
C ASN A 149 8.44 9.47 1.33
N TYR A 150 8.39 8.27 0.74
CA TYR A 150 7.65 7.12 1.23
C TYR A 150 8.56 5.90 1.33
N ALA A 151 8.35 5.06 2.34
CA ALA A 151 8.98 3.75 2.42
C ALA A 151 8.08 2.72 3.10
N GLN A 152 7.87 1.57 2.45
CA GLN A 152 7.10 0.47 3.01
C GLN A 152 7.92 -0.30 4.07
N ILE A 153 7.30 -0.61 5.23
CA ILE A 153 7.96 -1.32 6.34
C ILE A 153 7.39 -2.71 6.53
N ALA A 154 6.07 -2.87 6.45
CA ALA A 154 5.45 -4.18 6.59
C ALA A 154 4.04 -4.21 5.98
N SER A 155 3.65 -5.34 5.42
CA SER A 155 2.26 -5.59 5.01
C SER A 155 1.79 -6.94 5.53
N LYS A 156 0.51 -7.00 5.90
CA LYS A 156 -0.18 -8.20 6.35
C LYS A 156 -1.06 -8.72 5.22
N ALA A 157 -0.85 -9.98 4.82
CA ALA A 157 -1.74 -10.62 3.85
C ALA A 157 -3.08 -10.99 4.50
N TYR A 158 -4.07 -11.34 3.68
CA TYR A 158 -5.41 -11.70 4.15
C TYR A 158 -5.39 -12.88 5.16
N ALA A 159 -4.43 -13.80 5.03
CA ALA A 159 -4.24 -14.94 5.92
C ALA A 159 -3.52 -14.59 7.24
N GLY A 160 -3.16 -13.31 7.45
CA GLY A 160 -2.52 -12.81 8.67
C GLY A 160 -0.99 -12.90 8.68
N ASN A 161 -0.36 -13.46 7.64
CA ASN A 161 1.10 -13.46 7.52
C ASN A 161 1.61 -12.04 7.23
N VAL A 162 2.64 -11.63 7.97
CA VAL A 162 3.29 -10.33 7.81
C VAL A 162 4.57 -10.50 7.01
N VAL A 163 4.76 -9.67 5.98
CA VAL A 163 5.97 -9.60 5.18
C VAL A 163 6.68 -8.28 5.47
N THR A 164 7.97 -8.36 5.74
CA THR A 164 8.87 -7.24 6.07
C THR A 164 10.04 -7.20 5.09
N PRO A 165 10.76 -6.07 4.98
CA PRO A 165 11.98 -5.99 4.19
C PRO A 165 13.11 -6.81 4.86
N PRO A 166 14.25 -6.99 4.16
CA PRO A 166 15.44 -7.58 4.75
C PRO A 166 15.84 -6.89 6.06
N GLU A 167 16.38 -7.64 7.01
CA GLU A 167 16.61 -7.16 8.39
C GLU A 167 17.49 -5.89 8.46
N SER A 168 18.48 -5.79 7.56
CA SER A 168 19.33 -4.61 7.45
C SER A 168 18.55 -3.34 7.08
N TRP A 169 17.52 -3.46 6.25
CA TRP A 169 16.67 -2.34 5.84
C TRP A 169 15.60 -2.07 6.88
N LYS A 170 15.00 -3.12 7.45
CA LYS A 170 13.95 -3.02 8.47
C LYS A 170 14.39 -2.14 9.64
N LYS A 171 15.61 -2.33 10.16
CA LYS A 171 16.12 -1.50 11.26
C LYS A 171 16.18 -0.01 10.89
N VAL A 172 16.73 0.30 9.71
CA VAL A 172 16.85 1.69 9.21
C VAL A 172 15.47 2.32 9.01
N LEU A 173 14.52 1.55 8.48
CA LEU A 173 13.16 2.03 8.21
C LEU A 173 12.36 2.26 9.50
N LEU A 174 12.50 1.40 10.50
CA LEU A 174 11.88 1.60 11.82
C LEU A 174 12.45 2.82 12.54
N GLU A 175 13.77 3.02 12.47
CA GLU A 175 14.44 4.23 12.99
C GLU A 175 13.93 5.48 12.29
N LYS A 176 13.81 5.45 10.95
CA LYS A 176 13.27 6.57 10.17
C LYS A 176 11.80 6.85 10.47
N ALA A 177 10.99 5.83 10.71
CA ALA A 177 9.63 5.98 11.20
C ALA A 177 9.58 6.50 12.66
N GLY A 178 10.68 6.43 13.41
CA GLY A 178 10.71 6.83 14.82
C GLY A 178 9.95 5.87 15.74
N ILE A 179 9.98 4.57 15.42
CA ILE A 179 9.32 3.52 16.21
C ILE A 179 10.29 2.39 16.55
N SER A 180 10.03 1.71 17.68
CA SER A 180 10.77 0.51 18.04
C SER A 180 10.30 -0.70 17.24
N GLU A 181 11.14 -1.74 17.16
CA GLU A 181 10.74 -3.03 16.59
C GLU A 181 9.53 -3.63 17.32
N THR A 182 9.51 -3.56 18.66
CA THR A 182 8.36 -4.00 19.47
C THR A 182 7.08 -3.27 19.07
N GLN A 183 7.14 -1.95 18.95
CA GLN A 183 5.99 -1.15 18.51
C GLN A 183 5.54 -1.58 17.11
N GLY A 184 6.46 -1.67 16.14
CA GLY A 184 6.14 -2.14 14.79
C GLY A 184 5.43 -3.50 14.77
N PHE A 185 5.88 -4.45 15.60
CA PHE A 185 5.19 -5.74 15.74
C PHE A 185 3.79 -5.63 16.34
N MET A 186 3.58 -4.75 17.33
CA MET A 186 2.24 -4.51 17.90
C MET A 186 1.31 -3.91 16.85
N GLU A 187 1.78 -2.93 16.09
CA GLU A 187 0.99 -2.28 15.05
C GLU A 187 0.54 -3.27 13.98
N MET A 188 1.39 -4.21 13.58
CA MET A 188 1.03 -5.20 12.57
C MET A 188 0.00 -6.25 13.05
N ARG A 189 -0.29 -6.34 14.36
CA ARG A 189 -1.38 -7.20 14.85
C ARG A 189 -2.74 -6.64 14.42
N GLU A 190 -2.93 -5.35 14.61
CA GLU A 190 -4.20 -4.67 14.35
C GLU A 190 -4.28 -4.12 12.92
N ASN A 191 -3.16 -3.62 12.38
CA ASN A 191 -3.15 -2.91 11.10
C ASN A 191 -2.72 -3.79 9.93
N ALA A 192 -3.17 -3.42 8.72
CA ALA A 192 -2.85 -4.10 7.48
C ALA A 192 -1.50 -3.70 6.88
N CYS A 193 -1.08 -2.46 7.06
CA CYS A 193 0.21 -1.95 6.57
C CYS A 193 0.87 -1.03 7.58
N LEU A 194 2.20 -1.03 7.58
CA LEU A 194 3.06 -0.08 8.28
C LEU A 194 4.06 0.51 7.28
N PHE A 195 4.20 1.82 7.28
CA PHE A 195 5.08 2.55 6.37
C PHE A 195 5.58 3.84 7.01
N ALA A 196 6.61 4.42 6.40
CA ALA A 196 7.13 5.73 6.77
C ALA A 196 6.79 6.77 5.70
N LEU A 197 6.43 7.96 6.15
CA LEU A 197 6.37 9.19 5.37
C LEU A 197 7.31 10.20 6.01
N TYR A 198 8.16 10.86 5.23
CA TYR A 198 9.14 11.79 5.77
C TYR A 198 9.63 12.79 4.71
N ILE A 199 10.17 13.91 5.17
CA ILE A 199 10.99 14.82 4.38
C ILE A 199 12.45 14.66 4.81
N ASP A 200 13.39 14.81 3.88
CA ASP A 200 14.81 14.86 4.25
C ASP A 200 15.12 16.23 4.89
N GLU A 201 15.91 16.21 5.97
CA GLU A 201 16.30 17.42 6.72
C GLU A 201 17.22 18.34 5.92
#